data_AF-I4EEI7-F1
#
_entry.id   AF-I4EEI7-F1
#
_cell.length_a   1.000
_cell.length_b   1.000
_cell.length_c   1.000
_cell.angle_alpha   90.00
_cell.angle_beta   90.00
_cell.angle_gamma   90.00
#
_symmetry.space_group_name_H-M   'P 1'
#
loop_
_entity.id
_entity.type
_entity.pdbx_description
1 polymer ?
#
loop_
_entity_poly.entity_id
_entity_poly.type
_entity_poly.pdbx_seq_one_letter_code
_entity_poly.pdbx_strand_id
1 'polypeptide(L)' 'MLREAMATPGPALVQAVVDPNEPPWPGNITTSQALHFAEALVRGEPNRLEIIKVALDDMVRQVI' A
#
# COMPACT_ATOMS: atom_id res chain seq x y z
N MET A 1 5.11 -21.86 -9.85
CA MET A 1 4.94 -20.39 -9.75
C MET A 1 5.87 -19.79 -8.69
N LEU A 2 5.42 -19.34 -7.50
CA LEU A 2 6.31 -18.59 -6.57
C LEU A 2 7.46 -19.44 -6.00
N ARG A 3 7.15 -20.64 -5.50
CA ARG A 3 8.13 -21.60 -4.97
C ARG A 3 9.18 -22.03 -6.01
N GLU A 4 8.79 -22.03 -7.27
CA GLU A 4 9.61 -22.42 -8.41
C GLU A 4 10.54 -21.28 -8.86
N ALA A 5 10.02 -20.04 -8.89
CA ALA A 5 10.85 -18.85 -9.09
C ALA A 5 11.93 -18.71 -8.02
N MET A 6 11.59 -19.00 -6.75
CA MET A 6 12.56 -18.97 -5.64
C MET A 6 13.59 -20.11 -5.68
N ALA A 7 13.30 -21.21 -6.38
CA ALA A 7 14.20 -22.35 -6.52
C ALA A 7 15.08 -22.27 -7.79
N THR A 8 14.84 -21.29 -8.66
CA THR A 8 15.59 -21.11 -9.91
C THR A 8 16.99 -20.54 -9.63
N PRO A 9 18.08 -21.18 -10.08
CA PRO A 9 19.41 -20.59 -9.98
C PRO A 9 19.52 -19.38 -10.92
N GLY A 10 19.70 -18.20 -10.35
CA GLY A 10 19.80 -16.94 -11.09
C GLY A 10 18.52 -16.07 -11.00
N PRO A 11 18.47 -14.93 -11.71
CA PRO A 11 17.34 -14.01 -11.62
C PRO A 11 16.07 -14.60 -12.25
N ALA A 12 14.93 -14.41 -11.58
CA ALA A 12 13.61 -14.80 -12.06
C ALA A 12 12.65 -13.60 -12.03
N LEU A 13 11.83 -13.46 -13.07
CA LEU A 13 10.78 -12.44 -13.14
C LEU A 13 9.46 -13.02 -12.63
N VAL A 14 8.86 -12.35 -11.65
CA VAL A 14 7.53 -12.68 -11.15
C VAL A 14 6.62 -11.48 -11.38
N GLN A 15 5.60 -11.65 -12.22
CA GLN A 15 4.55 -10.67 -12.40
C GLN A 15 3.42 -10.96 -11.41
N ALA A 16 3.07 -9.98 -10.59
CA ALA A 16 1.90 -10.05 -9.72
C ALA A 16 0.90 -8.96 -10.12
N VAL A 17 -0.38 -9.33 -10.13
CA VAL A 17 -1.47 -8.35 -10.11
C VAL A 17 -1.75 -8.08 -8.64
N VAL A 18 -1.53 -6.83 -8.24
CA VAL A 18 -1.77 -6.36 -6.87
C VAL A 18 -2.94 -5.38 -6.86
N ASP A 19 -3.54 -5.17 -5.70
CA ASP A 19 -4.57 -4.15 -5.52
C ASP A 19 -3.93 -2.76 -5.72
N PRO A 20 -4.38 -1.96 -6.70
CA PRO A 20 -3.88 -0.60 -6.90
C PRO A 20 -4.35 0.38 -5.82
N ASN A 21 -5.39 0.04 -5.06
CA ASN A 21 -5.98 0.87 -4.02
C ASN A 21 -5.43 0.54 -2.62
N GLU A 22 -4.49 -0.40 -2.51
CA GLU A 22 -3.74 -0.59 -1.28
C GLU A 22 -2.93 0.69 -1.02
N PRO A 23 -3.12 1.36 0.12
CA PRO A 23 -2.38 2.58 0.43
C PRO A 23 -0.88 2.26 0.49
N PRO A 24 0.00 3.19 0.05
CA PRO A 24 1.42 3.05 0.33
C PRO A 24 1.59 3.01 1.84
N TRP A 25 1.92 1.82 2.36
CA TRP A 25 1.94 1.49 3.78
C TRP A 25 2.49 2.63 4.66
N PRO A 26 1.69 3.26 5.52
CA PRO A 26 2.24 4.18 6.50
C PRO A 26 2.72 3.38 7.70
N GLY A 27 4.03 3.35 7.90
CA GLY A 27 4.59 3.13 9.24
C GLY A 27 4.28 4.33 10.15
N ASN A 28 4.99 4.48 11.27
CA ASN A 28 4.95 5.70 12.07
C ASN A 28 5.23 6.93 11.20
N ILE A 29 4.18 7.64 10.78
CA ILE A 29 4.26 8.86 9.97
C ILE A 29 4.12 10.09 10.87
N THR A 30 4.79 11.18 10.50
CA THR A 30 4.57 12.47 11.14
C THR A 30 3.21 13.04 10.75
N THR A 31 2.68 13.95 11.56
CA THR A 31 1.46 14.69 11.23
C THR A 31 1.58 15.44 9.90
N SER A 32 2.76 15.98 9.58
CA SER A 32 2.99 16.66 8.29
C SER A 32 2.91 15.71 7.09
N GLN A 33 3.39 14.47 7.23
CA GLN A 33 3.27 13.45 6.19
C GLN A 33 1.81 13.02 6.01
N ALA A 34 1.06 12.88 7.10
CA ALA A 34 -0.37 12.57 7.05
C ALA A 34 -1.17 13.67 6.32
N LEU A 35 -0.83 14.94 6.54
CA LEU A 35 -1.46 16.06 5.85
C LEU A 35 -1.16 16.06 4.35
N HIS A 36 0.09 15.84 3.94
CA HIS A 36 0.43 15.74 2.51
C HIS A 36 -0.22 14.53 1.84
N PHE A 37 -0.32 13.39 2.55
CA PHE A 37 -1.02 12.21 2.07
C PHE A 37 -2.51 12.52 1.81
N ALA A 38 -3.18 13.16 2.77
CA ALA A 38 -4.56 13.59 2.61
C ALA A 38 -4.73 14.61 1.47
N GLU A 39 -3.81 15.58 1.35
CA GLU A 39 -3.83 16.57 0.26
C GLU A 39 -3.69 15.90 -1.11
N ALA A 40 -2.77 14.95 -1.25
CA ALA A 40 -2.54 14.21 -2.49
C ALA A 40 -3.79 13.42 -2.92
N LEU A 41 -4.46 12.76 -1.97
CA LEU A 41 -5.70 12.02 -2.24
C LEU A 41 -6.85 12.95 -2.69
N VAL A 42 -6.97 14.13 -2.10
CA VAL A 42 -8.00 15.10 -2.45
C VAL A 42 -7.75 15.73 -3.83
N ARG A 43 -6.48 15.97 -4.20
CA ARG A 43 -6.11 16.68 -5.45
C ARG A 43 -6.33 15.89 -6.74
N GLY A 44 -6.41 14.56 -6.70
CA GLY A 44 -6.54 13.82 -7.95
C GLY A 44 -6.87 12.35 -7.88
N GLU A 45 -6.93 11.74 -6.69
CA GLU A 45 -7.14 10.29 -6.58
C GLU A 45 -8.63 9.92 -6.70
N PRO A 46 -9.07 9.24 -7.78
CA PRO A 46 -10.48 8.88 -7.96
C PRO A 46 -10.98 7.94 -6.87
N ASN A 47 -10.13 7.04 -6.38
CA ASN A 47 -10.49 6.00 -5.40
C ASN A 47 -10.14 6.40 -3.96
N ARG A 48 -9.98 7.70 -3.67
CA ARG A 48 -9.53 8.22 -2.37
C ARG A 48 -10.28 7.65 -1.16
N LEU A 49 -11.58 7.38 -1.30
CA LEU A 49 -12.41 6.87 -0.21
C LEU A 49 -12.09 5.41 0.12
N GLU A 50 -11.85 4.60 -0.91
CA GLU A 50 -11.46 3.19 -0.75
C GLU A 50 -10.08 3.10 -0.10
N ILE A 51 -9.13 3.92 -0.59
CA ILE A 51 -7.76 3.98 -0.07
C ILE A 51 -7.72 4.43 1.40
N ILE A 52 -8.48 5.48 1.77
CA ILE A 52 -8.56 5.93 3.17
C ILE A 52 -9.15 4.84 4.07
N LYS A 53 -10.15 4.10 3.58
CA LYS A 53 -10.79 3.02 4.35
C LYS A 53 -9.82 1.88 4.65
N VAL A 54 -9.03 1.45 3.67
CA VAL A 54 -7.99 0.42 3.85
C VAL A 54 -6.93 0.92 4.83
N ALA A 55 -6.45 2.15 4.65
CA ALA A 55 -5.45 2.74 5.54
C ALA A 55 -5.90 2.81 7.00
N LEU A 56 -7.19 3.10 7.26
CA LEU A 56 -7.74 3.09 8.61
C LEU A 56 -7.85 1.68 9.21
N ASP A 57 -8.25 0.67 8.41
CA ASP A 57 -8.31 -0.72 8.87
C ASP A 57 -6.92 -1.21 9.30
N ASP A 58 -5.89 -0.89 8.50
CA ASP A 58 -4.51 -1.27 8.78
C ASP A 58 -3.95 -0.57 10.03
N MET A 59 -4.25 0.71 10.21
CA MET A 59 -3.85 1.44 11.41
C MET A 59 -4.45 0.81 12.67
N VAL A 60 -5.71 0.37 12.62
CA VAL A 60 -6.36 -0.31 13.75
C VAL A 60 -5.71 -1.68 14.02
N ARG A 61 -5.40 -2.44 12.96
CA ARG A 61 -4.71 -3.75 13.07
C ARG A 61 -3.29 -3.67 13.61
N GLN A 62 -2.59 -2.56 13.42
CA GLN A 62 -1.22 -2.39 13.92
C GLN A 62 -1.17 -1.98 15.40
N VAL A 63 -2.23 -1.35 15.91
CA VAL A 63 -2.31 -0.83 17.28
C VAL A 63 -2.87 -1.88 18.27
N ILE A 64 -3.60 -2.88 17.76
CA ILE A 64 -4.18 -4.00 18.52
C ILE A 64 -3.34 -5.26 18.32
#